data_AF-A0A2E6J5Q2-F1
#
_entry.id   AF-A0A2E6J5Q2-F1
#
_cell.length_a   1.000
_cell.length_b   1.000
_cell.length_c   1.000
_cell.angle_alpha   90.00
_cell.angle_beta   90.00
_cell.angle_gamma   90.00
#
_symmetry.space_group_name_H-M   'P 1'
#
loop_
_entity.id
_entity.type
_entity.pdbx_description
1 polymer ?
#
loop_
_entity_poly.entity_id
_entity_poly.type
_entity_poly.pdbx_seq_one_letter_code
_entity_poly.pdbx_strand_id
1 'polypeptide(L)'
;MRIIMMGSEYSGTTTLAKGFIEWIKSNLGKTVIFHDHWKIPQISGHPPTEPPHINLTAEEQIQVSNATSPVKELLMRYALYYHSPHSYEETDQFGLYVGYYFDDLIYGPRYFDYGKPNQPGDRALEKLKIEQTIMKFCPNTVLTLVKCNESEIEKRIKSNPHKNQLGNENDIKFFANRFNEEFETSLITNKITLDTSNSNVNESVYELIYKLQPFFTKDDRMRLLSGI
;
A
#
# COMPACT_ATOMS: atom_id res chain seq x y z
N MET A 1 -5.73 -12.80 -7.66
CA MET A 1 -5.69 -12.55 -6.19
C MET A 1 -5.27 -11.11 -5.96
N ARG A 2 -5.89 -10.39 -5.03
CA ARG A 2 -5.56 -9.00 -4.73
C ARG A 2 -5.13 -8.85 -3.28
N ILE A 3 -4.03 -8.14 -3.04
CA ILE A 3 -3.49 -7.87 -1.71
C ILE A 3 -3.25 -6.37 -1.56
N ILE A 4 -3.72 -5.79 -0.45
CA ILE A 4 -3.41 -4.42 -0.04
C ILE A 4 -2.52 -4.52 1.20
N MET A 5 -1.30 -3.98 1.13
CA MET A 5 -0.38 -3.90 2.25
C MET A 5 -0.36 -2.47 2.80
N MET A 6 -0.83 -2.29 4.02
CA MET A 6 -0.86 -1.00 4.71
C MET A 6 0.09 -1.00 5.92
N GLY A 7 0.61 0.16 6.27
CA GLY A 7 1.51 0.32 7.41
C GLY A 7 2.15 1.71 7.41
N SER A 8 2.57 2.18 8.59
CA SER A 8 3.26 3.46 8.70
C SER A 8 4.56 3.47 7.90
N GLU A 9 5.08 4.66 7.61
CA GLU A 9 6.43 4.75 7.05
C GLU A 9 7.44 4.00 7.95
N TYR A 10 8.46 3.41 7.33
CA TYR A 10 9.46 2.55 7.97
C TYR A 10 8.98 1.23 8.58
N SER A 11 7.70 0.90 8.49
CA SER A 11 7.20 -0.44 8.85
C SER A 11 7.69 -1.56 7.92
N GLY A 12 8.21 -1.22 6.73
CA GLY A 12 8.80 -2.17 5.78
C GLY A 12 7.85 -2.66 4.69
N THR A 13 6.69 -2.03 4.49
CA THR A 13 5.68 -2.42 3.49
C THR A 13 6.25 -2.59 2.07
N THR A 14 6.95 -1.58 1.53
CA THR A 14 7.54 -1.65 0.18
C THR A 14 8.61 -2.74 0.06
N THR A 15 9.45 -2.89 1.09
CA THR A 15 10.51 -3.93 1.10
C THR A 15 9.90 -5.33 1.12
N LEU A 16 8.89 -5.56 1.98
CA LEU A 16 8.14 -6.80 2.04
C LEU A 16 7.45 -7.10 0.70
N ALA A 17 6.79 -6.11 0.11
CA ALA A 17 6.10 -6.26 -1.17
C ALA A 17 7.04 -6.69 -2.29
N LYS A 18 8.23 -6.07 -2.39
CA LYS A 18 9.25 -6.44 -3.39
C LYS A 18 9.74 -7.87 -3.20
N GLY A 19 10.07 -8.27 -1.96
CA GLY A 19 10.46 -9.66 -1.66
C GLY A 19 9.35 -10.66 -2.00
N PHE A 20 8.09 -10.29 -1.74
CA PHE A 20 6.94 -11.12 -2.07
C PHE A 20 6.69 -11.22 -3.59
N ILE A 21 6.88 -10.15 -4.36
CA ILE A 21 6.81 -10.18 -5.82
C ILE A 21 7.82 -11.18 -6.39
N GLU A 22 9.07 -11.15 -5.92
CA GLU A 22 10.08 -12.12 -6.36
C GLU A 22 9.67 -13.55 -6.00
N TRP A 23 9.13 -13.77 -4.79
CA TRP A 23 8.61 -15.08 -4.42
C TRP A 23 7.48 -15.55 -5.35
N ILE A 24 6.51 -14.69 -5.65
CA ILE A 24 5.39 -15.01 -6.57
C ILE A 24 5.90 -15.37 -7.96
N LYS A 25 6.86 -14.59 -8.48
CA LYS A 25 7.48 -14.85 -9.78
C LYS A 25 8.19 -16.21 -9.79
N SER A 26 8.97 -16.52 -8.75
CA SER A 26 9.77 -17.74 -8.67
C SER A 26 8.99 -19.01 -8.32
N ASN A 27 7.83 -18.91 -7.67
CA ASN A 27 7.10 -20.08 -7.14
C ASN A 27 5.71 -20.29 -7.77
N LEU A 28 5.14 -19.25 -8.39
CA LEU A 28 3.87 -19.34 -9.10
C LEU A 28 4.02 -19.07 -10.60
N GLY A 29 5.16 -18.56 -11.06
CA GLY A 29 5.36 -18.13 -12.45
C GLY A 29 4.38 -17.02 -12.87
N LYS A 30 3.92 -16.19 -11.92
CA LYS A 30 2.94 -15.12 -12.17
C LYS A 30 3.60 -13.74 -12.23
N THR A 31 3.06 -12.89 -13.08
CA THR A 31 3.33 -11.45 -13.06
C THR A 31 2.44 -10.76 -12.03
N VAL A 32 3.01 -9.82 -11.30
CA VAL A 32 2.29 -8.99 -10.32
C VAL A 32 2.07 -7.60 -10.90
N ILE A 33 0.82 -7.14 -10.87
CA ILE A 33 0.48 -5.74 -11.09
C ILE A 33 0.73 -5.00 -9.77
N PHE A 34 1.76 -4.15 -9.74
CA PHE A 34 2.26 -3.51 -8.52
C PHE A 34 2.02 -2.00 -8.53
N HIS A 35 1.48 -1.47 -7.42
CA HIS A 35 1.24 -0.05 -7.23
C HIS A 35 1.60 0.41 -5.80
N ASP A 36 2.54 1.34 -5.67
CA ASP A 36 3.03 1.87 -4.38
C ASP A 36 3.14 3.41 -4.31
N HIS A 37 2.57 4.12 -5.28
CA HIS A 37 2.77 5.55 -5.50
C HIS A 37 1.62 6.44 -4.98
N TRP A 38 1.29 6.32 -3.69
CA TRP A 38 0.12 6.99 -3.08
C TRP A 38 0.46 8.15 -2.15
N LYS A 39 1.75 8.52 -2.09
CA LYS A 39 2.25 9.54 -1.16
C LYS A 39 2.90 10.64 -1.96
N ILE A 40 2.42 11.87 -1.79
CA ILE A 40 3.03 13.03 -2.44
C ILE A 40 4.43 13.25 -1.85
N PRO A 41 5.47 13.51 -2.69
CA PRO A 41 5.44 13.61 -4.16
C PRO A 41 5.79 12.31 -4.92
N GLN A 42 5.96 11.17 -4.25
CA GLN A 42 6.16 9.86 -4.88
C GLN A 42 4.84 9.30 -5.45
N ILE A 43 4.37 9.91 -6.54
CA ILE A 43 3.09 9.61 -7.20
C ILE A 43 3.24 9.11 -8.64
N SER A 44 4.46 8.77 -9.06
CA SER A 44 4.78 8.37 -10.43
C SER A 44 5.54 7.06 -10.48
N GLY A 45 5.35 6.34 -11.59
CA GLY A 45 6.13 5.19 -11.96
C GLY A 45 5.52 3.86 -11.53
N HIS A 46 5.80 2.84 -12.33
CA HIS A 46 5.57 1.42 -12.02
C HIS A 46 6.89 0.65 -12.05
N PRO A 47 7.80 0.85 -11.08
CA PRO A 47 9.03 0.07 -11.01
C PRO A 47 8.71 -1.42 -10.71
N PRO A 48 9.40 -2.39 -11.32
CA PRO A 48 10.54 -2.24 -12.24
C PRO A 48 10.18 -2.17 -13.73
N THR A 49 8.90 -2.20 -14.09
CA THR A 49 8.45 -2.39 -15.48
C THR A 49 8.51 -1.12 -16.34
N GLU A 50 8.50 0.06 -15.73
CA GLU A 50 8.53 1.33 -16.46
C GLU A 50 9.93 1.94 -16.58
N PRO A 51 10.23 2.59 -17.71
CA PRO A 51 11.52 3.22 -17.93
C PRO A 51 11.71 4.44 -17.00
N PRO A 52 12.94 4.75 -16.58
CA PRO A 52 13.21 5.77 -15.57
C PRO A 52 12.67 7.18 -15.89
N HIS A 53 12.44 7.51 -17.16
CA HIS A 53 11.98 8.83 -17.60
C HIS A 53 10.49 9.11 -17.31
N ILE A 54 9.72 8.10 -16.88
CA ILE A 54 8.33 8.27 -16.43
C ILE A 54 8.27 8.71 -14.96
N ASN A 55 9.37 8.55 -14.21
CA ASN A 55 9.44 9.04 -12.84
C ASN A 55 9.63 10.55 -12.83
N LEU A 56 8.89 11.23 -11.95
CA LEU A 56 9.07 12.66 -11.72
C LEU A 56 10.50 12.95 -11.29
N THR A 57 11.12 13.92 -11.97
CA THR A 57 12.41 14.50 -11.59
C THR A 57 12.32 15.17 -10.22
N ALA A 58 13.47 15.51 -9.64
CA ALA A 58 13.49 16.24 -8.36
C ALA A 58 12.77 17.59 -8.45
N GLU A 59 12.85 18.27 -9.59
CA GLU A 59 12.18 19.55 -9.81
C GLU A 59 10.65 19.37 -9.90
N GLU A 60 10.19 18.38 -10.64
CA GLU A 60 8.75 18.09 -10.76
C GLU A 60 8.16 17.60 -9.43
N GLN A 61 8.90 16.82 -8.64
CA GLN A 61 8.48 16.44 -7.28
C GLN A 61 8.32 17.67 -6.38
N ILE A 62 9.16 18.70 -6.53
CA ILE A 62 9.02 19.97 -5.82
C ILE A 62 7.78 20.73 -6.32
N GLN A 63 7.51 20.74 -7.63
CA GLN A 63 6.29 21.35 -8.18
C GLN A 63 5.03 20.70 -7.63
N VAL A 64 4.95 19.37 -7.62
CA VAL A 64 3.83 18.62 -7.02
C VAL A 64 3.72 18.91 -5.52
N SER A 65 4.84 18.94 -4.80
CA SER A 65 4.88 19.27 -3.37
C SER A 65 4.43 20.70 -3.07
N ASN A 66 4.68 21.66 -3.98
CA ASN A 66 4.29 23.06 -3.82
C ASN A 66 2.89 23.37 -4.36
N ALA A 67 2.25 22.43 -5.05
CA ALA A 67 0.88 22.60 -5.51
C ALA A 67 -0.08 22.87 -4.34
N THR A 68 -1.15 23.61 -4.62
CA THR A 68 -2.18 23.90 -3.63
C THR A 68 -2.96 22.65 -3.25
N SER A 69 -3.54 22.63 -2.04
CA SER A 69 -4.30 21.49 -1.54
C SER A 69 -5.41 21.01 -2.50
N PRO A 70 -6.19 21.88 -3.18
CA PRO A 70 -7.16 21.42 -4.18
C PRO A 70 -6.56 20.67 -5.37
N VAL A 71 -5.38 21.07 -5.84
CA VAL A 71 -4.70 20.40 -6.96
C VAL A 71 -4.20 19.02 -6.52
N LYS A 72 -3.59 18.95 -5.33
CA LYS A 72 -3.15 17.69 -4.73
C LYS A 72 -4.31 16.73 -4.49
N GLU A 73 -5.42 17.22 -3.93
CA GLU A 73 -6.63 16.44 -3.69
C GLU A 73 -7.15 15.81 -4.96
N LEU A 74 -7.31 16.62 -6.01
CA LEU A 74 -7.87 16.21 -7.30
C LEU A 74 -7.00 15.12 -7.95
N LEU A 75 -5.69 15.35 -7.96
CA LEU A 75 -4.70 14.42 -8.49
C LEU A 75 -4.77 13.07 -7.78
N MET A 76 -4.75 13.09 -6.45
CA MET A 76 -4.81 11.86 -5.66
C MET A 76 -6.15 11.16 -5.80
N ARG A 77 -7.28 11.88 -5.80
CA ARG A 77 -8.61 11.26 -5.97
C ARG A 77 -8.75 10.57 -7.32
N TYR A 78 -8.24 11.17 -8.40
CA TYR A 78 -8.20 10.50 -9.70
C TYR A 78 -7.33 9.25 -9.70
N ALA A 79 -6.15 9.30 -9.05
CA ALA A 79 -5.31 8.12 -8.91
C ALA A 79 -6.02 7.00 -8.12
N LEU A 80 -6.72 7.31 -7.02
CA LEU A 80 -7.45 6.33 -6.22
C LEU A 80 -8.58 5.66 -7.01
N TYR A 81 -9.36 6.44 -7.76
CA TYR A 81 -10.44 5.91 -8.59
C TYR A 81 -9.91 5.10 -9.77
N TYR A 82 -8.88 5.58 -10.47
CA TYR A 82 -8.28 4.83 -11.58
C TYR A 82 -7.84 3.42 -11.18
N HIS A 83 -7.36 3.25 -9.95
CA HIS A 83 -6.89 1.96 -9.43
C HIS A 83 -7.93 1.18 -8.61
N SER A 84 -9.15 1.73 -8.47
CA SER A 84 -10.27 0.99 -7.89
C SER A 84 -10.75 -0.08 -8.87
N PRO A 85 -11.31 -1.20 -8.42
CA PRO A 85 -11.87 -2.16 -9.35
C PRO A 85 -13.15 -1.66 -10.00
N HIS A 86 -13.36 -1.94 -11.27
CA HIS A 86 -14.57 -1.52 -12.01
C HIS A 86 -15.35 -2.67 -12.64
N SER A 87 -14.79 -3.89 -12.64
CA SER A 87 -15.43 -5.07 -13.24
C SER A 87 -15.04 -6.36 -12.52
N TYR A 88 -15.78 -7.45 -12.79
CA TYR A 88 -15.45 -8.78 -12.27
C TYR A 88 -14.28 -9.45 -13.01
N GLU A 89 -13.90 -8.98 -14.20
CA GLU A 89 -12.79 -9.56 -14.99
C GLU A 89 -11.42 -9.22 -14.38
N GLU A 90 -11.34 -8.21 -13.50
CA GLU A 90 -10.12 -7.83 -12.80
C GLU A 90 -9.65 -8.84 -11.74
N THR A 91 -10.38 -9.93 -11.50
CA THR A 91 -9.99 -10.95 -10.51
C THR A 91 -8.83 -11.84 -10.96
N ASP A 92 -8.58 -11.89 -12.27
CA ASP A 92 -7.66 -12.86 -12.87
C ASP A 92 -6.19 -12.45 -12.77
N GLN A 93 -5.91 -11.17 -12.51
CA GLN A 93 -4.55 -10.68 -12.30
C GLN A 93 -4.14 -10.72 -10.82
N PHE A 94 -2.84 -10.88 -10.57
CA PHE A 94 -2.27 -10.77 -9.23
C PHE A 94 -1.99 -9.30 -8.92
N GLY A 95 -2.87 -8.63 -8.18
CA GLY A 95 -2.72 -7.22 -7.82
C GLY A 95 -2.10 -7.05 -6.43
N LEU A 96 -1.04 -6.24 -6.33
CA LEU A 96 -0.40 -5.89 -5.07
C LEU A 96 -0.31 -4.36 -4.92
N TYR A 97 -0.97 -3.84 -3.89
CA TYR A 97 -1.08 -2.41 -3.64
C TYR A 97 -0.44 -2.10 -2.29
N VAL A 98 0.55 -1.21 -2.23
CA VAL A 98 1.19 -0.79 -0.98
C VAL A 98 0.67 0.59 -0.60
N GLY A 99 0.04 0.75 0.57
CA GLY A 99 -0.57 1.98 1.05
C GLY A 99 -1.97 2.22 0.49
N TYR A 100 -2.09 2.32 -0.83
CA TYR A 100 -3.33 2.62 -1.55
C TYR A 100 -4.11 3.80 -0.93
N TYR A 101 -5.45 3.71 -0.83
CA TYR A 101 -6.26 4.78 -0.23
C TYR A 101 -5.99 5.00 1.26
N PHE A 102 -5.37 4.05 1.98
CA PHE A 102 -5.04 4.25 3.40
C PHE A 102 -3.96 5.31 3.58
N ASP A 103 -2.94 5.32 2.72
CA ASP A 103 -1.89 6.34 2.77
C ASP A 103 -2.51 7.73 2.54
N ASP A 104 -3.35 7.89 1.53
CA ASP A 104 -3.99 9.17 1.22
C ASP A 104 -4.98 9.61 2.31
N LEU A 105 -5.72 8.66 2.89
CA LEU A 105 -6.63 8.88 4.02
C LEU A 105 -5.90 9.38 5.28
N ILE A 106 -4.70 8.86 5.56
CA ILE A 106 -3.97 9.14 6.78
C ILE A 106 -3.05 10.36 6.60
N TYR A 107 -2.27 10.40 5.52
CA TYR A 107 -1.29 11.45 5.27
C TYR A 107 -1.89 12.69 4.60
N GLY A 108 -2.91 12.53 3.74
CA GLY A 108 -3.57 13.62 3.03
C GLY A 108 -4.04 14.76 3.94
N PRO A 109 -4.96 14.48 4.89
CA PRO A 109 -5.42 15.46 5.86
C PRO A 109 -4.34 16.01 6.79
N ARG A 110 -3.30 15.22 7.07
CA ARG A 110 -2.25 15.55 8.04
C ARG A 110 -1.18 16.47 7.47
N TYR A 111 -0.73 16.24 6.24
CA TYR A 111 0.41 16.93 5.62
C TYR A 111 0.04 17.81 4.43
N PHE A 112 -1.08 17.57 3.78
CA PHE A 112 -1.43 18.24 2.52
C PHE A 112 -2.71 19.09 2.62
N ASP A 113 -3.34 19.14 3.80
CA ASP A 113 -4.48 20.01 4.13
C ASP A 113 -5.69 19.83 3.18
N TYR A 114 -5.98 18.60 2.79
CA TYR A 114 -7.22 18.24 2.08
C TYR A 114 -7.87 16.99 2.68
N GLY A 115 -9.13 16.73 2.31
CA GLY A 115 -9.78 15.46 2.62
C GLY A 115 -10.18 15.29 4.09
N LYS A 116 -10.19 16.37 4.88
CA LYS A 116 -10.73 16.39 6.25
C LYS A 116 -12.27 16.26 6.24
N PRO A 117 -12.89 15.95 7.40
CA PRO A 117 -14.33 15.91 7.52
C PRO A 117 -15.02 17.15 6.95
N ASN A 118 -16.04 16.94 6.11
CA ASN A 118 -16.82 18.00 5.44
C ASN A 118 -16.05 18.85 4.41
N GLN A 119 -14.87 18.42 3.95
CA GLN A 119 -14.18 19.03 2.81
C GLN A 119 -14.50 18.29 1.50
N PRO A 120 -14.33 18.95 0.32
CA PRO A 120 -14.32 18.24 -0.95
C PRO A 120 -13.33 17.07 -0.93
N GLY A 121 -13.79 15.89 -1.37
CA GLY A 121 -12.98 14.68 -1.37
C GLY A 121 -12.67 14.13 0.02
N ASP A 122 -13.50 14.41 1.04
CA ASP A 122 -13.44 13.82 2.39
C ASP A 122 -13.04 12.34 2.34
N ARG A 123 -11.85 12.03 2.87
CA ARG A 123 -11.26 10.71 2.69
C ARG A 123 -11.98 9.63 3.48
N ALA A 124 -12.73 9.96 4.53
CA ALA A 124 -13.56 8.98 5.22
C ALA A 124 -14.72 8.51 4.32
N LEU A 125 -15.32 9.43 3.55
CA LEU A 125 -16.37 9.10 2.59
C LEU A 125 -15.79 8.39 1.35
N GLU A 126 -14.63 8.80 0.87
CA GLU A 126 -13.96 8.15 -0.26
C GLU A 126 -13.50 6.73 0.09
N LYS A 127 -12.95 6.50 1.28
CA LYS A 127 -12.67 5.16 1.82
C LYS A 127 -13.90 4.26 1.68
N LEU A 128 -15.06 4.71 2.18
CA LEU A 128 -16.27 3.89 2.18
C LEU A 128 -16.68 3.47 0.76
N LYS A 129 -16.63 4.41 -0.20
CA LYS A 129 -16.97 4.12 -1.61
C LYS A 129 -16.00 3.14 -2.25
N ILE A 130 -14.70 3.32 -2.02
CA ILE A 130 -13.65 2.44 -2.54
C ILE A 130 -13.81 1.05 -1.95
N GLU A 131 -14.00 0.93 -0.63
CA GLU A 131 -14.18 -0.36 0.03
C GLU A 131 -15.45 -1.07 -0.42
N GLN A 132 -16.58 -0.38 -0.56
CA GLN A 132 -17.81 -0.97 -1.14
C GLN A 132 -17.56 -1.51 -2.55
N THR A 133 -16.77 -0.79 -3.34
CA THR A 133 -16.41 -1.19 -4.70
C THR A 133 -15.49 -2.42 -4.71
N ILE A 134 -14.49 -2.47 -3.82
CA ILE A 134 -13.64 -3.64 -3.58
C ILE A 134 -14.49 -4.83 -3.15
N MET A 135 -15.39 -4.67 -2.19
CA MET A 135 -16.24 -5.77 -1.71
C MET A 135 -17.22 -6.26 -2.77
N LYS A 136 -17.63 -5.41 -3.71
CA LYS A 136 -18.47 -5.80 -4.83
C LYS A 136 -17.69 -6.61 -5.88
N PHE A 137 -16.55 -6.12 -6.34
CA PHE A 137 -15.85 -6.68 -7.51
C PHE A 137 -14.68 -7.61 -7.16
N CYS A 138 -14.05 -7.41 -6.00
CA CYS A 138 -12.91 -8.18 -5.52
C CYS A 138 -13.06 -8.58 -4.04
N PRO A 139 -14.15 -9.27 -3.64
CA PRO A 139 -14.43 -9.60 -2.22
C PRO A 139 -13.35 -10.47 -1.56
N ASN A 140 -12.54 -11.17 -2.35
CA ASN A 140 -11.43 -11.99 -1.87
C ASN A 140 -10.14 -11.19 -1.65
N THR A 141 -10.17 -9.86 -1.74
CA THR A 141 -9.01 -9.00 -1.44
C THR A 141 -8.52 -9.27 -0.02
N VAL A 142 -7.21 -9.44 0.15
CA VAL A 142 -6.56 -9.59 1.46
C VAL A 142 -5.97 -8.25 1.88
N LEU A 143 -6.34 -7.77 3.05
CA LEU A 143 -5.76 -6.60 3.70
C LEU A 143 -4.68 -7.05 4.69
N THR A 144 -3.46 -6.56 4.50
CA THR A 144 -2.30 -6.89 5.33
C THR A 144 -1.82 -5.64 6.04
N LEU A 145 -1.87 -5.64 7.38
CA LEU A 145 -1.25 -4.61 8.20
C LEU A 145 0.18 -5.02 8.58
N VAL A 146 1.15 -4.21 8.16
CA VAL A 146 2.56 -4.37 8.51
C VAL A 146 2.89 -3.44 9.67
N LYS A 147 3.22 -4.02 10.82
CA LYS A 147 3.60 -3.33 12.05
C LYS A 147 5.10 -3.34 12.22
N CYS A 148 5.59 -2.35 12.94
CA CYS A 148 6.96 -2.27 13.45
C CYS A 148 6.91 -1.45 14.74
N ASN A 149 7.67 -1.84 15.76
CA ASN A 149 7.70 -1.11 17.01
C ASN A 149 8.37 0.27 16.84
N GLU A 150 8.04 1.20 17.73
CA GLU A 150 8.48 2.60 17.65
C GLU A 150 10.01 2.71 17.63
N SER A 151 10.70 1.97 18.49
CA SER A 151 12.16 2.01 18.61
C SER A 151 12.89 1.53 17.34
N GLU A 152 12.34 0.54 16.63
CA GLU A 152 12.90 0.06 15.38
C GLU A 152 12.59 1.01 14.22
N ILE A 153 11.43 1.67 14.22
CA ILE A 153 11.14 2.74 13.27
C ILE A 153 12.13 3.89 13.44
N GLU A 154 12.38 4.36 14.67
CA GLU A 154 13.37 5.41 14.95
C GLU A 154 14.76 5.05 14.44
N LYS A 155 15.20 3.80 14.70
CA LYS A 155 16.49 3.30 14.19
C LYS A 155 16.53 3.33 12.67
N ARG A 156 15.47 2.88 12.00
CA ARG A 156 15.39 2.84 10.52
C ARG A 156 15.41 4.25 9.91
N ILE A 157 14.70 5.21 10.51
CA ILE A 157 14.75 6.63 10.12
C ILE A 157 16.18 7.15 10.18
N LYS A 158 16.89 6.88 11.29
CA LYS A 158 18.28 7.34 11.50
C LYS A 158 19.28 6.67 10.56
N SER A 159 19.12 5.37 10.32
CA SER A 159 20.06 4.60 9.49
C SER A 159 19.87 4.81 7.99
N ASN A 160 18.64 5.06 7.55
CA ASN A 160 18.29 5.17 6.13
C ASN A 160 17.16 6.19 5.91
N PRO A 161 17.42 7.50 6.06
CA PRO A 161 16.42 8.53 5.86
C PRO A 161 15.91 8.55 4.42
N HIS A 162 14.60 8.62 4.21
CA HIS A 162 14.03 8.75 2.87
C HIS A 162 13.96 10.22 2.48
N LYS A 163 14.29 10.52 1.22
CA LYS A 163 14.39 11.90 0.71
C LYS A 163 13.12 12.75 0.92
N ASN A 164 11.94 12.18 0.66
CA ASN A 164 10.65 12.85 0.94
C ASN A 164 9.81 11.97 1.88
N GLN A 165 10.39 11.64 3.04
CA GLN A 165 9.64 10.94 4.10
C GLN A 165 8.47 11.80 4.59
N LEU A 166 7.38 11.14 4.96
CA LEU A 166 6.25 11.72 5.67
C LEU A 166 6.31 11.29 7.13
N GLY A 167 6.21 12.26 8.04
CA GLY A 167 6.43 12.02 9.46
C GLY A 167 7.82 12.38 9.93
N ASN A 168 7.87 12.67 11.22
CA ASN A 168 9.09 12.72 12.01
C ASN A 168 8.95 11.75 13.20
N GLU A 169 9.99 11.64 14.02
CA GLU A 169 10.00 10.73 15.18
C GLU A 169 8.79 10.94 16.12
N ASN A 170 8.26 12.16 16.24
CA ASN A 170 7.11 12.45 17.08
C ASN A 170 5.77 11.97 16.50
N ASP A 171 5.70 11.71 15.20
CA ASP A 171 4.48 11.24 14.53
C ASP A 171 4.39 9.71 14.46
N ILE A 172 5.45 8.96 14.83
CA ILE A 172 5.53 7.49 14.69
C ILE A 172 4.32 6.81 15.34
N LYS A 173 4.10 7.10 16.63
CA LYS A 173 3.01 6.52 17.41
C LYS A 173 1.63 6.88 16.85
N PHE A 174 1.47 8.13 16.40
CA PHE A 174 0.24 8.58 15.79
C PHE A 174 -0.09 7.76 14.55
N PHE A 175 0.87 7.59 13.63
CA PHE A 175 0.63 6.81 12.42
C PHE A 175 0.41 5.34 12.70
N ALA A 176 1.21 4.71 13.57
CA ALA A 176 1.01 3.32 13.94
C ALA A 176 -0.43 3.07 14.45
N ASN A 177 -0.95 3.96 15.30
CA ASN A 177 -2.33 3.89 15.78
C ASN A 177 -3.35 4.11 14.67
N ARG A 178 -3.18 5.13 13.82
CA ARG A 178 -4.11 5.41 12.72
C ARG A 178 -4.19 4.26 11.72
N PHE A 179 -3.07 3.66 11.33
CA PHE A 179 -3.10 2.46 10.47
C PHE A 179 -3.80 1.29 11.16
N ASN A 180 -3.58 1.08 12.45
CA ASN A 180 -4.29 0.04 13.19
C ASN A 180 -5.81 0.30 13.24
N GLU A 181 -6.24 1.52 13.52
CA GLU A 181 -7.67 1.91 13.53
C GLU A 181 -8.32 1.70 12.16
N GLU A 182 -7.65 2.12 11.08
CA GLU A 182 -8.18 1.94 9.73
C GLU A 182 -8.23 0.47 9.31
N PHE A 183 -7.25 -0.33 9.75
CA PHE A 183 -7.25 -1.78 9.56
C PHE A 183 -8.43 -2.43 10.27
N GLU A 184 -8.68 -2.12 11.54
CA GLU A 184 -9.78 -2.70 12.32
C GLU A 184 -11.15 -2.33 11.74
N THR A 185 -11.31 -1.08 11.29
CA THR A 185 -12.59 -0.54 10.80
C THR A 185 -12.85 -0.77 9.30
N SER A 186 -11.90 -1.33 8.55
CA SER A 186 -12.07 -1.64 7.13
C SER A 186 -13.19 -2.67 6.89
N LEU A 187 -13.96 -2.48 5.83
CA LEU A 187 -14.94 -3.46 5.32
C LEU A 187 -14.28 -4.71 4.73
N ILE A 188 -12.98 -4.67 4.40
CA ILE A 188 -12.25 -5.84 3.89
C ILE A 188 -12.04 -6.83 5.03
N THR A 189 -12.64 -8.02 4.92
CA THR A 189 -12.68 -9.00 6.02
C THR A 189 -11.48 -9.95 6.06
N ASN A 190 -10.84 -10.21 4.93
CA ASN A 190 -9.65 -11.07 4.88
C ASN A 190 -8.46 -10.27 5.39
N LYS A 191 -8.09 -10.47 6.66
CA LYS A 191 -7.11 -9.65 7.36
C LYS A 191 -5.89 -10.46 7.79
N ILE A 192 -4.71 -9.89 7.56
CA ILE A 192 -3.42 -10.41 8.00
C ILE A 192 -2.69 -9.31 8.76
N THR A 193 -2.00 -9.67 9.84
CA THR A 193 -1.05 -8.79 10.51
C THR A 193 0.33 -9.43 10.52
N LEU A 194 1.35 -8.61 10.28
CA LEU A 194 2.77 -8.97 10.34
C LEU A 194 3.51 -7.97 11.22
N ASP A 195 4.51 -8.43 11.95
CA ASP A 195 5.41 -7.57 12.74
C ASP A 195 6.84 -7.73 12.20
N THR A 196 7.40 -6.63 11.68
CA THR A 196 8.73 -6.62 11.07
C THR A 196 9.81 -6.14 12.03
N SER A 197 9.49 -5.92 13.32
CA SER A 197 10.42 -5.32 14.29
C SER A 197 11.74 -6.10 14.38
N ASN A 198 11.65 -7.43 14.45
CA ASN A 198 12.79 -8.32 14.69
C ASN A 198 13.01 -9.33 13.55
N SER A 199 12.32 -9.14 12.42
CA SER A 199 12.33 -10.06 11.30
C SER A 199 13.12 -9.47 10.14
N ASN A 200 13.95 -10.28 9.49
CA ASN A 200 14.53 -9.90 8.21
C ASN A 200 13.48 -10.03 7.07
N VAL A 201 13.87 -9.59 5.87
CA VAL A 201 12.97 -9.57 4.70
C VAL A 201 12.45 -10.97 4.36
N ASN A 202 13.33 -11.98 4.34
CA ASN A 202 12.95 -13.35 3.97
C ASN A 202 12.00 -13.95 5.01
N GLU A 203 12.28 -13.78 6.30
CA GLU A 203 11.40 -14.22 7.38
C GLU A 203 10.00 -13.59 7.25
N SER A 204 9.95 -12.28 7.00
CA SER A 204 8.67 -11.56 6.83
C SER A 204 7.90 -12.03 5.59
N VAL A 205 8.60 -12.31 4.49
CA VAL A 205 8.00 -12.88 3.27
C VAL A 205 7.44 -14.27 3.54
N TYR A 206 8.19 -15.16 4.22
CA TYR A 206 7.72 -16.50 4.55
C TYR A 206 6.52 -16.48 5.51
N GLU A 207 6.52 -15.59 6.50
CA GLU A 207 5.38 -15.41 7.40
C GLU A 207 4.13 -14.95 6.63
N LEU A 208 4.29 -13.97 5.73
CA LEU A 208 3.22 -13.52 4.85
C LEU A 208 2.65 -14.67 4.02
N ILE A 209 3.51 -15.45 3.36
CA ILE A 209 3.09 -16.59 2.54
C ILE A 209 2.33 -17.62 3.37
N TYR A 210 2.83 -17.94 4.56
CA TYR A 210 2.18 -18.87 5.48
C TYR A 210 0.77 -18.39 5.84
N LYS A 211 0.60 -17.11 6.18
CA LYS A 211 -0.71 -16.53 6.50
C LYS A 211 -1.62 -16.37 5.27
N LEU A 212 -1.06 -16.31 4.07
CA LEU A 212 -1.81 -16.22 2.81
C LEU A 212 -2.35 -17.57 2.30
N GLN A 213 -1.83 -18.70 2.80
CA GLN A 213 -2.25 -20.04 2.37
C GLN A 213 -3.79 -20.24 2.31
N PRO A 214 -4.60 -19.75 3.28
CA PRO A 214 -6.05 -19.88 3.21
C PRO A 214 -6.67 -19.13 2.03
N PHE A 215 -6.06 -18.04 1.57
CA PHE A 215 -6.59 -17.15 0.53
C PHE A 215 -6.09 -17.47 -0.88
N PHE A 216 -5.11 -18.37 -1.01
CA PHE A 216 -4.62 -18.83 -2.31
C PHE A 216 -5.72 -19.47 -3.14
N THR A 217 -5.83 -19.02 -4.39
CA THR A 217 -6.78 -19.55 -5.36
C THR A 217 -6.44 -20.99 -5.71
N LYS A 218 -7.38 -21.70 -6.37
CA LYS A 218 -7.11 -23.04 -6.89
C LYS A 218 -5.89 -23.05 -7.81
N ASP A 219 -5.78 -22.07 -8.70
CA ASP A 219 -4.64 -21.94 -9.62
C ASP A 219 -3.32 -21.69 -8.87
N ASP A 220 -3.30 -20.83 -7.84
CA ASP A 220 -2.12 -20.62 -7.00
C ASP A 220 -1.65 -21.94 -6.36
N ARG A 221 -2.59 -22.69 -5.76
CA ARG A 221 -2.29 -23.98 -5.11
C ARG A 221 -1.80 -25.03 -6.10
N MET A 222 -2.38 -25.08 -7.30
CA MET A 222 -1.95 -26.01 -8.36
C MET A 222 -0.52 -25.71 -8.80
N ARG A 223 -0.17 -24.43 -8.99
CA ARG A 223 1.19 -24.01 -9.39
C ARG A 223 2.24 -24.41 -8.35
N LEU A 224 1.94 -24.18 -7.05
CA LEU A 224 2.81 -24.60 -5.95
C LEU A 224 3.06 -26.12 -5.93
N LEU A 225 2.04 -26.93 -6.22
CA LEU A 225 2.18 -28.39 -6.27
C LEU A 225 2.98 -28.86 -7.50
N SER A 226 2.89 -28.13 -8.61
CA SER A 226 3.57 -28.48 -9.87
C SER A 226 5.05 -28.06 -9.92
N GLY A 227 5.52 -27.22 -9.00
CA GLY A 227 6.90 -26.73 -8.98
C GLY A 227 7.28 -25.90 -10.21
N ILE A 228 6.32 -25.17 -10.79
CA ILE A 228 6.48 -24.28 -11.95
C ILE A 228 6.89 -22.89 -11.50
#